data_AF-A0A6N7CZI3-F1
#
_entry.id   AF-A0A6N7CZI3-F1
#
_cell.length_a   1.000
_cell.length_b   1.000
_cell.length_c   1.000
_cell.angle_alpha   90.00
_cell.angle_beta   90.00
_cell.angle_gamma   90.00
#
_symmetry.space_group_name_H-M   'P 1'
#
loop_
_entity.id
_entity.type
_entity.pdbx_description
1 polymer ?
#
loop_
_entity_poly.entity_id
_entity_poly.type
_entity_poly.pdbx_seq_one_letter_code
_entity_poly.pdbx_strand_id
1 'polypeptide(L)'
;MNERNCGRLGKHTVSSCAERAAAFVVEYAVARAVCIAPDGTVTVEAPDHVIDNELVGVYTAERGHFELWRQISIDLDETVRERRIAGGTHYKHRAAVTRKVA
;
A
#
# COMPACT_ATOMS: atom_id res chain seq x y z
N MET A 1 -19.59 -8.04 -1.37
CA MET A 1 -18.95 -6.75 -1.02
C MET A 1 -17.66 -7.11 -0.28
N ASN A 2 -16.57 -7.35 -1.02
CA ASN A 2 -15.33 -7.91 -0.46
C ASN A 2 -14.15 -6.97 -0.73
N GLU A 3 -14.33 -5.69 -0.44
CA GLU A 3 -13.22 -4.75 -0.33
C GLU A 3 -12.65 -4.84 1.09
N ARG A 4 -11.33 -4.93 1.21
CA ARG A 4 -10.63 -4.90 2.50
C ARG A 4 -9.66 -3.73 2.57
N ASN A 5 -9.80 -2.92 3.61
CA ASN A 5 -8.92 -1.78 3.85
C ASN A 5 -7.57 -2.24 4.41
N CYS A 6 -6.48 -1.90 3.72
CA CYS A 6 -5.10 -2.24 4.11
C CYS A 6 -4.40 -1.09 4.84
N GLY A 7 -5.02 0.08 4.92
CA GLY A 7 -4.50 1.26 5.57
C GLY A 7 -4.61 2.50 4.69
N ARG A 8 -3.95 3.56 5.15
CA ARG A 8 -3.91 4.85 4.45
C ARG A 8 -2.51 5.42 4.51
N LEU A 9 -1.94 5.76 3.36
CA LEU A 9 -0.63 6.36 3.26
C LEU A 9 -0.58 7.70 4.00
N GLY A 10 0.51 7.94 4.71
CA GLY A 10 0.68 9.06 5.64
C GLY A 10 0.26 8.75 7.09
N LYS A 11 -0.69 7.81 7.28
CA LYS A 11 -0.93 7.17 8.60
C LYS A 11 -0.14 5.87 8.74
N HIS A 12 0.04 5.18 7.63
CA HIS A 12 0.72 3.90 7.50
C HIS A 12 1.84 4.03 6.47
N THR A 13 2.90 3.24 6.64
CA THR A 13 3.97 3.16 5.64
C THR A 13 3.54 2.28 4.47
N VAL A 14 4.14 2.47 3.30
CA VAL A 14 3.97 1.59 2.14
C VAL A 14 4.18 0.13 2.54
N SER A 15 5.26 -0.16 3.28
CA SER A 15 5.56 -1.50 3.77
C SER A 15 4.43 -2.11 4.61
N SER A 16 3.83 -1.35 5.54
CA SER A 16 2.73 -1.89 6.37
C SER A 16 1.43 -2.08 5.59
N CYS A 17 1.15 -1.21 4.61
CA CYS A 17 0.00 -1.39 3.72
C CYS A 17 0.20 -2.63 2.83
N ALA A 18 1.42 -2.80 2.29
CA ALA A 18 1.78 -3.96 1.49
C ALA A 18 1.72 -5.26 2.28
N GLU A 19 2.11 -5.25 3.57
CA GLU A 19 2.05 -6.44 4.44
C GLU A 19 0.61 -6.88 4.66
N ARG A 20 -0.27 -5.94 5.01
CA ARG A 20 -1.71 -6.22 5.17
C ARG A 20 -2.36 -6.66 3.86
N ALA A 21 -1.99 -6.02 2.75
CA ALA A 21 -2.48 -6.39 1.43
C ALA A 21 -2.05 -7.82 1.07
N ALA A 22 -0.79 -8.17 1.25
CA ALA A 22 -0.27 -9.52 1.02
C ALA A 22 -1.00 -10.56 1.89
N ALA A 23 -1.18 -10.28 3.19
CA ALA A 23 -1.94 -11.13 4.09
C ALA A 23 -3.36 -11.38 3.56
N PHE A 24 -4.06 -10.32 3.11
CA PHE A 24 -5.39 -10.47 2.53
C PHE A 24 -5.38 -11.23 1.22
N VAL A 25 -4.46 -10.95 0.30
CA VAL A 25 -4.36 -11.69 -0.98
C VAL A 25 -4.19 -13.19 -0.74
N VAL A 26 -3.36 -13.58 0.23
CA VAL A 26 -3.13 -14.99 0.57
C VAL A 26 -4.38 -15.68 1.11
N GLU A 27 -5.30 -14.95 1.75
CA GLU A 27 -6.58 -15.53 2.21
C GLU A 27 -7.53 -15.88 1.06
N TYR A 28 -7.33 -15.34 -0.15
CA TYR A 28 -8.19 -15.59 -1.30
C TYR A 28 -7.60 -16.66 -2.22
N ALA A 29 -8.44 -17.62 -2.64
CA ALA A 29 -8.07 -18.64 -3.62
C ALA A 29 -7.98 -18.08 -5.06
N VAL A 30 -8.50 -16.88 -5.30
CA VAL A 30 -8.58 -16.23 -6.61
C VAL A 30 -7.77 -14.94 -6.63
N ALA A 31 -7.43 -14.48 -7.83
CA ALA A 31 -6.71 -13.22 -8.01
C ALA A 31 -7.44 -12.04 -7.35
N ARG A 32 -6.68 -11.13 -6.75
CA ARG A 32 -7.18 -9.91 -6.11
C ARG A 32 -6.41 -8.70 -6.58
N ALA A 33 -7.13 -7.59 -6.75
CA ALA A 33 -6.52 -6.32 -7.09
C ALA A 33 -6.12 -5.60 -5.81
N VAL A 34 -4.93 -4.99 -5.81
CA VAL A 34 -4.56 -3.96 -4.84
C VAL A 34 -4.79 -2.62 -5.51
N CYS A 35 -5.50 -1.73 -4.82
CA CYS A 35 -5.87 -0.42 -5.32
C CYS A 35 -5.39 0.66 -4.35
N ILE A 36 -5.16 1.86 -4.88
CA ILE A 36 -4.88 3.06 -4.12
C ILE A 36 -5.75 4.22 -4.60
N ALA A 37 -6.62 4.68 -3.71
CA ALA A 37 -7.48 5.83 -3.96
C ALA A 37 -6.66 7.14 -3.92
N PRO A 38 -7.14 8.23 -4.56
CA PRO A 38 -6.47 9.53 -4.57
C PRO A 38 -6.17 10.10 -3.17
N ASP A 39 -6.95 9.70 -2.16
CA ASP A 39 -6.79 10.13 -0.78
C ASP A 39 -5.70 9.35 0.01
N GLY A 40 -5.07 8.38 -0.67
CA GLY A 40 -4.02 7.51 -0.15
C GLY A 40 -4.52 6.23 0.53
N THR A 41 -5.82 5.93 0.48
CA THR A 41 -6.38 4.69 1.03
C THR A 41 -6.00 3.50 0.15
N VAL A 42 -5.46 2.45 0.77
CA VAL A 42 -5.06 1.21 0.08
C VAL A 42 -6.07 0.12 0.38
N THR A 43 -6.55 -0.56 -0.65
CA THR A 43 -7.59 -1.60 -0.54
C THR A 43 -7.20 -2.84 -1.32
N VAL A 44 -7.79 -3.98 -0.94
CA VAL A 44 -7.77 -5.23 -1.70
C VAL A 44 -9.19 -5.60 -2.08
N GLU A 45 -9.43 -5.81 -3.36
CA GLU A 45 -10.77 -6.08 -3.89
C GLU A 45 -10.77 -7.07 -5.06
N ALA A 46 -11.96 -7.31 -5.61
CA ALA A 46 -12.12 -8.20 -6.76
C ALA A 46 -11.73 -7.44 -8.05
N PRO A 47 -10.98 -8.06 -8.99
CA PRO A 47 -10.48 -7.36 -10.17
C PRO A 47 -11.56 -6.74 -11.07
N ASP A 48 -12.78 -7.26 -11.03
CA ASP A 48 -13.94 -6.81 -11.81
C ASP A 48 -14.56 -5.49 -11.33
N HIS A 49 -14.22 -5.03 -10.12
CA HIS A 49 -14.77 -3.81 -9.52
C HIS A 49 -13.76 -2.65 -9.46
N VAL A 50 -12.56 -2.85 -9.99
CA VAL A 50 -11.47 -1.88 -9.86
C VAL A 50 -11.72 -0.67 -10.74
N ILE A 51 -11.44 0.51 -10.20
CA ILE A 51 -11.29 1.74 -10.97
C ILE A 51 -9.88 1.74 -11.58
N ASP A 52 -9.77 1.76 -12.92
CA ASP A 52 -8.48 1.66 -13.63
C ASP A 52 -7.41 2.63 -13.11
N ASN A 53 -7.81 3.85 -12.75
CA ASN A 53 -6.90 4.88 -12.23
C ASN A 53 -6.46 4.66 -10.77
N GLU A 54 -7.05 3.71 -10.06
CA GLU A 54 -6.71 3.34 -8.69
C GLU A 54 -5.93 2.02 -8.64
N LEU A 55 -5.99 1.19 -9.68
CA LEU A 55 -5.28 -0.08 -9.75
C LEU A 55 -3.78 0.08 -9.56
N VAL A 56 -3.20 -0.68 -8.64
CA VAL A 56 -1.74 -0.83 -8.46
C VAL A 56 -1.26 -2.08 -9.16
N GLY A 57 -1.98 -3.19 -8.96
CA GLY A 57 -1.66 -4.48 -9.56
C GLY A 57 -2.66 -5.56 -9.17
N VAL A 58 -2.59 -6.70 -9.86
CA VAL A 58 -3.40 -7.89 -9.57
C VAL A 58 -2.49 -9.03 -9.18
N TYR A 59 -2.80 -9.69 -8.08
CA TYR A 59 -1.93 -10.68 -7.45
C TYR A 59 -2.68 -11.96 -7.09
N THR A 60 -1.94 -13.07 -7.05
CA THR A 60 -2.43 -14.40 -6.67
C THR A 60 -1.65 -14.95 -5.49
N ALA A 61 -2.28 -15.81 -4.68
CA ALA A 61 -1.66 -16.42 -3.50
C ALA A 61 -0.46 -17.36 -3.82
N GLU A 62 -0.24 -17.73 -5.08
CA GLU A 62 0.72 -18.74 -5.52
C GLU A 62 2.18 -18.42 -5.14
N ARG A 63 2.52 -17.14 -5.04
CA ARG A 63 3.88 -16.67 -4.71
C ARG A 63 4.20 -16.72 -3.21
N GLY A 64 3.20 -16.97 -2.37
CA GLY A 64 3.33 -16.92 -0.93
C GLY A 64 3.48 -15.50 -0.36
N HIS A 65 3.30 -15.38 0.95
CA HIS A 65 3.15 -14.08 1.62
C HIS A 65 4.35 -13.13 1.42
N PHE A 66 5.58 -13.62 1.56
CA PHE A 66 6.78 -12.78 1.51
C PHE A 66 7.04 -12.19 0.12
N GLU A 67 6.89 -13.00 -0.94
CA GLU A 67 7.05 -12.52 -2.31
C GLU A 67 5.94 -11.54 -2.69
N LEU A 68 4.71 -11.80 -2.27
CA LEU A 68 3.59 -10.87 -2.44
C LEU A 68 3.84 -9.54 -1.76
N TRP A 69 4.24 -9.56 -0.50
CA TRP A 69 4.60 -8.35 0.24
C TRP A 69 5.66 -7.54 -0.50
N ARG A 70 6.73 -8.19 -0.96
CA ARG A 70 7.82 -7.54 -1.68
C ARG A 70 7.33 -6.89 -2.98
N GLN A 71 6.57 -7.64 -3.79
CA GLN A 71 6.06 -7.14 -5.07
C GLN A 71 5.08 -5.98 -4.86
N ILE A 72 4.07 -6.17 -4.00
CA ILE A 72 3.07 -5.15 -3.69
C ILE A 72 3.75 -3.89 -3.13
N SER A 73 4.80 -4.02 -2.31
CA SER A 73 5.53 -2.87 -1.79
C SER A 73 6.26 -2.09 -2.88
N ILE A 74 6.81 -2.75 -3.90
CA ILE A 74 7.48 -2.08 -5.02
C ILE A 74 6.44 -1.33 -5.85
N ASP A 75 5.37 -2.02 -6.23
CA ASP A 75 4.34 -1.47 -7.11
C ASP A 75 3.60 -0.30 -6.43
N LEU A 76 3.36 -0.38 -5.11
CA LEU A 76 2.81 0.75 -4.34
C LEU A 76 3.77 1.95 -4.31
N ASP A 77 5.07 1.75 -4.10
CA ASP A 77 6.03 2.86 -4.08
C ASP A 77 6.12 3.57 -5.44
N GLU A 78 6.17 2.78 -6.53
CA GLU A 78 6.14 3.29 -7.90
C GLU A 78 4.86 4.08 -8.16
N THR A 79 3.70 3.49 -7.86
CA THR A 79 2.39 4.14 -8.05
C THR A 79 2.27 5.45 -7.27
N VAL A 80 2.73 5.47 -6.01
CA VAL A 80 2.71 6.67 -5.17
C VAL A 80 3.58 7.78 -5.75
N ARG A 81 4.77 7.43 -6.27
CA ARG A 81 5.69 8.39 -6.90
C ARG A 81 5.13 8.94 -8.20
N GLU A 82 4.58 8.07 -9.06
CA GLU A 82 4.02 8.46 -10.36
C GLU A 82 2.77 9.33 -10.22
N ARG A 83 1.83 8.89 -9.38
CA ARG A 83 0.55 9.60 -9.15
C ARG A 83 0.68 10.78 -8.19
N ARG A 84 1.88 11.01 -7.64
CA ARG A 84 2.16 12.02 -6.61
C ARG A 84 1.16 11.96 -5.48
N ILE A 85 0.79 10.75 -5.07
CA ILE A 85 -0.13 10.55 -3.94
C ILE A 85 0.61 11.04 -2.71
N ALA A 86 0.22 12.22 -2.25
CA ALA A 86 0.72 12.81 -1.03
C ALA A 86 0.12 12.02 0.14
N GLY A 87 0.58 10.78 0.33
CA GLY A 87 0.39 10.05 1.57
C GLY A 87 0.89 10.95 2.66
N GLY A 88 -0.04 11.52 3.43
CA GLY A 88 0.16 12.69 4.29
C GLY A 88 1.56 12.74 4.86
N THR A 89 2.40 13.59 4.25
CA THR A 89 3.76 13.94 4.68
C THR A 89 4.49 12.86 5.48
N HIS A 90 5.40 12.14 4.82
CA HIS A 90 6.61 11.69 5.51
C HIS A 90 7.32 12.93 6.07
N TYR A 91 6.94 13.36 7.28
CA TYR A 91 7.74 14.25 8.12
C TYR A 91 9.00 13.46 8.52
N LYS A 92 9.98 13.37 7.61
CA LYS A 92 11.38 13.31 8.01
C LYS A 92 11.77 14.70 8.54
N HIS A 93 11.15 15.15 9.63
CA HIS A 93 11.68 16.29 10.37
C HIS A 93 12.60 15.76 11.47
N ARG A 94 13.89 15.83 11.14
CA ARG A 94 15.04 16.05 12.02
C ARG A 94 14.83 15.65 13.48
N ALA A 95 15.59 14.65 13.91
CA ALA A 95 16.02 14.56 15.31
C ALA A 95 16.47 15.96 15.75
N ALA A 96 15.79 16.53 16.74
CA ALA A 96 16.18 17.79 17.33
C ALA A 96 17.58 17.63 17.90
N VAL A 97 18.57 18.25 17.26
CA VAL A 97 19.91 18.40 17.84
C VAL A 97 19.73 19.31 19.04
N THR A 98 19.62 18.71 20.22
CA THR A 98 19.65 19.39 21.51
C THR A 98 21.03 19.97 21.74
N ARG A 99 21.30 21.15 21.18
CA ARG A 99 22.44 21.95 21.59
C ARG A 99 22.04 22.73 22.84
N LYS A 100 22.28 22.13 24.01
CA LYS A 100 22.38 22.91 25.26
C LYS A 100 23.50 23.92 25.06
N VAL A 101 23.15 25.20 25.02
CA VAL A 101 24.13 26.28 25.19
C VAL A 101 24.17 26.55 26.70
N ALA A 102 25.38 26.42 27.24
CA ALA A 102 25.73 26.65 28.63
C ALA A 102 25.68 28.14 28.99
#